data_AF-A0A1C5FS27-F1
#
_entry.id   AF-A0A1C5FS27-F1
#
_cell.length_a   1.000
_cell.length_b   1.000
_cell.length_c   1.000
_cell.angle_alpha   90.00
_cell.angle_beta   90.00
_cell.angle_gamma   90.00
#
_symmetry.space_group_name_H-M   'P 1'
#
loop_
_entity.id
_entity.type
_entity.pdbx_description
1 polymer ?
#
loop_
_entity_poly.entity_id
_entity_poly.type
_entity_poly.pdbx_seq_one_letter_code
_entity_poly.pdbx_strand_id
1 'polypeptide(L)'
;RAAARIAEEAGALAVGRVAHRPQRGELAKAAAGGEKAGGEKGGGEQPGGAHAGGAKARGENIANDAYLVPAARAEDFRSRVLAAADGQPGVRVEVTGPWAPYSFSLPPEAAVRPEPA
;
A
#
# COMPACT_ATOMS: atom_id res chain seq x y z
N ARG A 1 3.03 -16.16 12.22
CA ARG A 1 1.59 -16.01 11.88
C ARG A 1 1.48 -15.59 10.42
N ALA A 2 0.36 -15.87 9.74
CA ALA A 2 0.18 -15.67 8.29
C ALA A 2 0.65 -14.30 7.77
N ALA A 3 0.28 -13.19 8.43
CA ALA A 3 0.72 -11.85 8.04
C ALA A 3 2.26 -11.67 8.01
N ALA A 4 2.99 -12.29 8.96
CA ALA A 4 4.45 -12.22 8.98
C ALA A 4 5.10 -13.00 7.82
N ARG A 5 4.49 -14.13 7.40
CA ARG A 5 4.96 -14.92 6.25
C ARG A 5 4.72 -14.18 4.94
N ILE A 6 3.57 -13.54 4.80
CA ILE A 6 3.27 -12.69 3.64
C ILE A 6 4.24 -11.51 3.56
N ALA A 7 4.55 -10.88 4.70
CA ALA A 7 5.52 -9.78 4.75
C ALA A 7 6.96 -10.24 4.45
N GLU A 8 7.33 -11.46 4.83
CA GLU A 8 8.62 -12.09 4.50
C GLU A 8 8.77 -12.26 2.98
N GLU A 9 7.76 -12.83 2.31
CA GLU A 9 7.73 -13.00 0.85
C GLU A 9 7.77 -11.65 0.12
N ALA A 10 7.01 -10.67 0.59
CA ALA A 10 7.01 -9.32 0.03
C ALA A 10 8.39 -8.65 0.17
N GLY A 11 9.03 -8.80 1.33
CA GLY A 11 10.34 -8.23 1.63
C GLY A 11 11.47 -8.76 0.75
N ALA A 12 11.38 -10.01 0.28
CA ALA A 12 12.40 -10.62 -0.57
C ALA A 12 12.53 -9.96 -1.97
N LEU A 13 11.47 -9.27 -2.43
CA LEU A 13 11.43 -8.62 -3.75
C LEU A 13 11.49 -7.09 -3.69
N ALA A 14 11.26 -6.52 -2.51
CA ALA A 14 11.30 -5.08 -2.28
C ALA A 14 12.71 -4.59 -1.89
N VAL A 15 13.00 -3.33 -2.21
CA VAL A 15 14.22 -2.61 -1.76
C VAL A 15 13.97 -1.71 -0.56
N GLY A 16 12.70 -1.53 -0.17
CA GLY A 16 12.30 -0.79 1.01
C GLY A 16 10.93 -1.25 1.51
N ARG A 17 10.72 -1.17 2.83
CA ARG A 17 9.45 -1.48 3.48
C ARG A 17 9.17 -0.43 4.55
N VAL A 18 7.93 0.06 4.60
CA VAL A 18 7.43 0.91 5.67
C VAL A 18 6.17 0.27 6.24
N ALA A 19 6.18 -0.06 7.53
CA ALA A 19 4.99 -0.53 8.22
C ALA A 19 4.18 0.67 8.72
N HIS A 20 2.92 0.76 8.31
CA HIS A 20 1.99 1.75 8.82
C HIS A 20 1.18 1.16 9.96
N ARG A 21 0.61 2.05 10.79
CA ARG A 21 -0.36 1.63 11.79
C ARG A 21 -1.55 0.99 11.06
N PRO A 22 -1.93 -0.26 11.39
CA PRO A 22 -3.17 -0.83 10.88
C PRO A 22 -4.30 0.13 11.28
N GLN A 23 -5.05 0.62 10.30
CA GLN A 23 -6.16 1.50 10.61
C GLN A 23 -7.20 0.66 11.35
N ARG A 24 -7.59 1.10 12.56
CA ARG A 24 -8.65 0.42 13.32
C ARG A 24 -9.94 0.58 12.53
N GLY A 25 -10.41 -0.51 11.95
CA GLY A 25 -11.61 -0.55 11.13
C GLY A 25 -11.30 -0.46 9.64
N GLU A 26 -11.84 -1.44 8.93
CA GLU A 26 -12.06 -1.53 7.48
C GLU A 26 -10.83 -1.41 6.55
N LEU A 27 -10.71 -2.41 5.67
CA LEU A 27 -9.87 -2.34 4.48
C LEU A 27 -10.44 -1.24 3.56
N ALA A 28 -9.62 -0.24 3.21
CA ALA A 28 -9.99 0.78 2.25
C ALA A 28 -10.30 0.13 0.90
N LYS A 29 -11.36 0.57 0.20
CA LYS A 29 -11.62 0.09 -1.16
C LYS A 29 -10.44 0.43 -2.05
N ALA A 30 -9.83 -0.57 -2.69
CA ALA A 30 -8.94 -0.38 -3.84
C ALA A 30 -9.52 0.67 -4.79
N ALA A 31 -8.78 1.76 -5.00
CA ALA A 31 -8.95 2.55 -6.19
C ALA A 31 -8.56 1.64 -7.37
N ALA A 32 -9.56 1.24 -8.15
CA ALA A 32 -9.34 0.57 -9.43
C ALA A 32 -8.39 1.43 -10.26
N GLY A 33 -7.41 0.78 -10.89
CA GLY A 33 -6.27 1.42 -11.51
C GLY A 33 -6.59 2.58 -12.44
N GLY A 34 -5.65 3.52 -12.52
CA GLY A 34 -5.63 4.58 -13.51
C GLY A 34 -4.22 5.12 -13.68
N GLU A 35 -3.55 4.72 -14.77
CA GLU A 35 -2.49 5.51 -15.37
C GLU A 35 -3.04 6.90 -15.73
N LYS A 36 -2.44 7.96 -15.17
CA LYS A 36 -2.48 9.32 -15.72
C LYS A 36 -1.16 10.01 -15.42
N ALA A 37 -0.36 10.18 -16.47
CA ALA A 37 0.75 11.13 -16.51
C ALA A 37 0.22 12.56 -16.63
N GLY A 38 0.79 13.48 -15.84
CA GLY A 38 0.88 14.92 -16.14
C GLY A 38 -0.35 15.79 -15.88
N GLY A 39 -0.12 16.90 -15.16
CA GLY A 39 -0.93 18.12 -15.28
C GLY A 39 -1.53 18.65 -13.98
N GLU A 40 -0.95 19.73 -13.44
CA GLU A 40 -1.62 20.62 -12.49
C GLU A 40 -2.95 21.17 -13.04
N LYS A 41 -3.99 21.22 -12.20
CA LYS A 41 -4.73 22.45 -11.80
C LYS A 41 -6.11 22.11 -11.21
N GLY A 42 -6.48 22.90 -10.18
CA GLY A 42 -7.81 23.48 -10.08
C GLY A 42 -8.84 22.70 -9.26
N GLY A 43 -9.33 23.33 -8.20
CA GLY A 43 -10.46 22.84 -7.42
C GLY A 43 -11.78 22.83 -8.19
N GLY A 44 -12.71 22.04 -7.67
CA GLY A 44 -14.08 21.95 -8.18
C GLY A 44 -14.77 20.68 -7.68
N GLU A 45 -15.58 20.85 -6.64
CA GLU A 45 -16.66 19.94 -6.20
C GLU A 45 -17.41 19.32 -7.39
N GLN A 46 -17.74 18.02 -7.34
CA GLN A 46 -18.79 17.41 -8.15
C GLN A 46 -19.17 15.98 -7.65
N PRO A 47 -20.36 15.45 -7.99
CA PRO A 47 -21.44 15.16 -7.05
C PRO A 47 -21.75 13.66 -6.93
N GLY A 48 -22.75 13.34 -6.09
CA GLY A 48 -23.16 11.98 -5.77
C GLY A 48 -23.54 11.10 -6.98
N GLY A 49 -23.04 9.87 -6.95
CA GLY A 49 -23.47 8.76 -7.79
C GLY A 49 -23.62 7.51 -6.91
N ALA A 50 -24.86 7.22 -6.51
CA ALA A 50 -25.21 5.98 -5.84
C ALA A 50 -25.07 4.81 -6.83
N HIS A 51 -23.99 4.04 -6.70
CA HIS A 51 -23.92 2.70 -7.25
C HIS A 51 -24.03 1.69 -6.11
N ALA A 52 -25.26 1.22 -5.90
CA ALA A 52 -25.54 0.05 -5.09
C ALA A 52 -24.81 -1.16 -5.71
N GLY A 53 -23.86 -1.71 -4.97
CA GLY A 53 -23.05 -2.84 -5.44
C GLY A 53 -22.23 -3.45 -4.31
N GLY A 54 -22.86 -4.40 -3.59
CA GLY A 54 -22.21 -5.45 -2.80
C GLY A 54 -21.36 -4.99 -1.61
N ALA A 55 -21.91 -5.10 -0.40
CA ALA A 55 -21.14 -5.08 0.83
C ALA A 55 -20.17 -6.27 0.86
N LYS A 56 -18.95 -6.09 0.33
CA LYS A 56 -17.84 -7.05 0.47
C LYS A 56 -17.49 -7.12 1.97
N ALA A 57 -17.55 -8.32 2.54
CA ALA A 57 -17.39 -8.61 3.96
C ALA A 57 -16.27 -7.80 4.66
N ARG A 58 -16.64 -7.20 5.81
CA ARG A 58 -15.82 -6.32 6.65
C ARG A 58 -14.81 -7.15 7.46
N GLY A 59 -13.61 -7.34 6.94
CA GLY A 59 -12.48 -7.95 7.66
C GLY A 59 -11.68 -6.90 8.46
N GLU A 60 -11.06 -7.31 9.57
CA GLU A 60 -10.14 -6.46 10.34
C GLU A 60 -8.83 -6.26 9.58
N ASN A 61 -8.35 -5.02 9.50
CA ASN A 61 -7.01 -4.71 9.00
C ASN A 61 -5.98 -5.08 10.08
N ILE A 62 -5.29 -6.19 9.87
CA ILE A 62 -4.26 -6.69 10.78
C ILE A 62 -2.83 -6.26 10.41
N ALA A 63 -2.63 -5.75 9.19
CA ALA A 63 -1.34 -5.29 8.68
C ALA A 63 -1.52 -4.32 7.51
N ASN A 64 -0.77 -3.21 7.52
CA ASN A 64 -0.73 -2.24 6.44
C ASN A 64 0.73 -1.84 6.19
N ASP A 65 1.31 -2.35 5.11
CA ASP A 65 2.71 -2.14 4.75
C ASP A 65 2.82 -1.54 3.34
N ALA A 66 3.75 -0.60 3.18
CA ALA A 66 4.16 -0.09 1.88
C ALA A 66 5.51 -0.69 1.48
N TYR A 67 5.65 -1.06 0.21
CA TYR A 67 6.87 -1.67 -0.34
C TYR A 67 7.37 -0.85 -1.53
N LEU A 68 8.68 -0.54 -1.52
CA LEU A 68 9.36 0.03 -2.68
C LEU A 68 9.92 -1.13 -3.50
N VAL A 69 9.36 -1.36 -4.68
CA VAL A 69 9.72 -2.51 -5.53
C VAL A 69 10.31 -1.99 -6.84
N PRO A 70 11.48 -2.50 -7.29
CA PRO A 70 11.98 -2.17 -8.63
C PRO A 70 10.93 -2.49 -9.69
N ALA A 71 10.68 -1.58 -10.64
CA ALA A 71 9.60 -1.72 -11.63
C ALA A 71 9.63 -3.07 -12.38
N ALA A 72 10.83 -3.55 -12.71
CA ALA A 72 11.03 -4.85 -13.37
C ALA A 72 10.57 -6.07 -12.54
N ARG A 73 10.35 -5.91 -11.22
CA ARG A 73 9.91 -6.98 -10.30
C ARG A 73 8.48 -6.77 -9.79
N ALA A 74 7.76 -5.74 -10.26
CA ALA A 74 6.47 -5.36 -9.70
C ALA A 74 5.40 -6.46 -9.88
N GLU A 75 5.34 -7.08 -11.06
CA GLU A 75 4.40 -8.17 -11.33
C GLU A 75 4.74 -9.44 -10.52
N ASP A 76 6.02 -9.80 -10.45
CA ASP A 76 6.50 -10.92 -9.63
C ASP A 76 6.16 -10.71 -8.16
N PHE A 77 6.38 -9.49 -7.65
CA PHE A 77 6.02 -9.09 -6.30
C PHE A 77 4.53 -9.32 -6.05
N ARG A 78 3.67 -8.77 -6.91
CA ARG A 78 2.22 -8.91 -6.78
C ARG A 78 1.79 -10.38 -6.82
N SER A 79 2.33 -11.16 -7.74
CA SER A 79 2.03 -12.58 -7.89
C SER A 79 2.38 -13.37 -6.63
N ARG A 80 3.60 -13.20 -6.10
CA ARG A 80 4.06 -13.92 -4.90
C ARG A 80 3.29 -13.53 -3.65
N VAL A 81 3.00 -12.25 -3.48
CA VAL A 81 2.22 -11.76 -2.34
C VAL A 81 0.81 -12.34 -2.34
N LEU A 82 0.15 -12.41 -3.50
CA LEU A 82 -1.17 -13.03 -3.63
C LEU A 82 -1.12 -14.55 -3.43
N ALA A 83 -0.10 -15.22 -3.98
CA ALA A 83 0.09 -16.66 -3.81
C ALA A 83 0.38 -17.04 -2.35
N ALA A 84 1.14 -16.22 -1.61
CA ALA A 84 1.41 -16.45 -0.19
C ALA A 84 0.16 -16.29 0.70
N ALA A 85 -0.82 -15.52 0.24
CA ALA A 85 -2.13 -15.39 0.89
C ALA A 85 -3.08 -16.52 0.50
N ASP A 86 -2.91 -17.11 -0.69
CA ASP A 86 -3.71 -18.23 -1.13
C ASP A 86 -3.51 -19.45 -0.21
N GLY A 87 -4.60 -20.11 0.15
CA GLY A 87 -4.57 -21.20 1.13
C GLY A 87 -4.38 -20.79 2.59
N GLN A 88 -4.39 -19.50 2.96
CA GLN A 88 -4.43 -19.05 4.36
C GLN A 88 -5.87 -18.77 4.82
N PRO A 89 -6.48 -19.65 5.65
CA PRO A 89 -7.86 -19.45 6.09
C PRO A 89 -8.01 -18.15 6.90
N GLY A 90 -9.02 -17.35 6.56
CA GLY A 90 -9.35 -16.12 7.28
C GLY A 90 -8.43 -14.93 7.01
N VAL A 91 -7.46 -15.05 6.09
CA VAL A 91 -6.58 -13.96 5.69
C VAL A 91 -6.89 -13.55 4.26
N ARG A 92 -6.94 -12.23 4.02
CA ARG A 92 -7.06 -11.64 2.70
C ARG A 92 -5.96 -10.61 2.54
N VAL A 93 -5.33 -10.61 1.37
CA VAL A 93 -4.38 -9.56 0.98
C VAL A 93 -5.00 -8.73 -0.13
N GLU A 94 -4.81 -7.42 -0.03
CA GLU A 94 -5.14 -6.45 -1.06
C GLU A 94 -3.85 -5.71 -1.43
N VAL A 95 -3.50 -5.74 -2.72
CA VAL A 95 -2.34 -5.03 -3.25
C VAL A 95 -2.86 -3.86 -4.06
N THR A 96 -2.53 -2.66 -3.64
CA THR A 96 -2.86 -1.41 -4.34
C THR A 96 -1.58 -0.82 -4.95
N GLY A 97 -1.67 -0.24 -6.16
CA GLY A 97 -0.54 0.40 -6.84
C GLY A 97 -0.34 -0.01 -8.30
N PRO A 98 0.72 0.52 -8.95
CA PRO A 98 1.77 1.39 -8.37
C PRO A 98 1.29 2.83 -8.08
N TRP A 99 1.90 3.51 -7.09
CA TRP A 99 1.71 4.94 -6.82
C TRP A 99 3.06 5.62 -6.66
N ALA A 100 3.08 6.96 -6.69
CA ALA A 100 4.27 7.73 -6.33
C ALA A 100 4.77 7.34 -4.92
N PRO A 101 6.09 7.26 -4.69
CA PRO A 101 6.67 6.62 -3.51
C PRO A 101 6.66 7.55 -2.27
N TYR A 102 5.54 8.18 -1.96
CA TYR A 102 5.43 9.18 -0.88
C TYR A 102 5.97 8.68 0.47
N SER A 103 5.73 7.42 0.83
CA SER A 103 6.25 6.81 2.06
C SER A 103 7.79 6.65 2.10
N PHE A 104 8.46 6.80 0.96
CA PHE A 104 9.92 6.67 0.82
C PHE A 104 10.61 7.99 0.48
N SER A 105 9.86 9.08 0.29
CA SER A 105 10.37 10.38 -0.13
C SER A 105 10.69 11.34 1.02
N LEU A 106 10.65 10.89 2.27
CA LEU A 106 11.04 11.74 3.40
C LEU A 106 12.55 12.00 3.32
N PRO A 107 13.00 13.27 3.28
CA PRO A 107 14.43 13.56 3.34
C PRO A 107 15.01 12.99 4.65
N PRO A 108 16.26 12.50 4.64
CA PRO A 108 16.91 12.09 5.88
C PRO A 108 16.83 13.26 6.86
N GLU A 109 16.39 12.99 8.10
CA GLU A 109 16.30 13.99 9.15
C GLU A 109 17.64 14.72 9.20
N ALA A 110 17.63 16.01 8.84
CA ALA A 110 18.84 16.80 8.77
C ALA A 110 19.48 16.74 10.15
N ALA A 111 20.62 16.07 10.25
CA ALA A 111 21.37 15.95 11.49
C ALA A 111 21.43 17.35 12.12
N VAL A 112 20.83 17.49 13.30
CA VAL A 112 20.88 18.72 14.10
C VAL A 112 22.36 19.02 14.27
N ARG A 113 22.86 19.99 13.51
CA ARG A 113 24.21 20.50 13.66
C ARG A 113 24.25 21.10 15.07
N PRO A 114 25.10 20.61 15.99
CA PRO A 114 25.25 21.29 17.27
C PRO A 114 25.67 22.74 17.00
N GLU A 115 24.88 23.68 17.49
CA GLU A 115 25.21 25.11 17.47
C GLU A 115 26.57 25.29 18.16
N PRO A 116 27.54 25.98 17.54
CA PRO A 116 28.80 26.29 18.22
C PRO A 116 28.53 27.21 19.41
N ALA A 117 29.16 26.89 20.55
CA ALA A 117 29.07 27.62 21.81
C ALA A 117 29.62 29.05 21.73
#